data_AF-A0A482VSQ1-F1
#
_entry.id   AF-A0A482VSQ1-F1
#
_cell.length_a   1.000
_cell.length_b   1.000
_cell.length_c   1.000
_cell.angle_alpha   90.00
_cell.angle_beta   90.00
_cell.angle_gamma   90.00
#
_symmetry.space_group_name_H-M   'P 1'
#
loop_
_entity.id
_entity.type
_entity.pdbx_description
1 polymer ?
#
loop_
_entity_poly.entity_id
_entity_poly.type
_entity_poly.pdbx_seq_one_letter_code
_entity_poly.pdbx_strand_id
1 'polypeptide(L)'
;QWTPDPFCPYPSDHVTRYPYHGNCSVYWECYEGTKYVMECPEGLEFNAPLQQCDAPEIAHCDPYASTTVNPNPPTYTTEGTTNSNGTDPMCPYPSDEIVYFPYPGDCTKYWECYEGNKYLYNCPPGLWWHEEISECDYPGDFCDNST
;
A
#
# COMPACT_ATOMS: atom_id res chain seq x y z
N GLN A 1 18.52 8.79 -18.89
CA GLN A 1 18.61 7.32 -18.70
C GLN A 1 17.27 6.88 -18.16
N TRP A 2 16.69 5.82 -18.71
CA TRP A 2 15.41 5.29 -18.25
C TRP A 2 15.64 4.41 -17.02
N THR A 3 14.77 4.51 -16.02
CA THR A 3 14.77 3.69 -14.81
C THR A 3 13.38 3.08 -14.63
N PRO A 4 13.28 1.76 -14.34
CA PRO A 4 12.02 1.12 -14.01
C PRO A 4 11.31 1.82 -12.85
N ASP A 5 9.98 1.82 -12.88
CA ASP A 5 9.18 2.17 -11.71
C ASP A 5 9.42 1.10 -10.61
N PRO A 6 9.73 1.51 -9.38
CA PRO A 6 10.06 0.57 -8.30
C PRO A 6 8.90 -0.35 -7.91
N PHE A 7 7.67 -0.01 -8.28
CA PHE A 7 6.48 -0.84 -8.03
C PHE A 7 6.12 -1.74 -9.21
N CYS A 8 6.85 -1.64 -10.34
CA CYS A 8 6.67 -2.53 -11.47
C CYS A 8 7.78 -3.59 -11.55
N PRO A 9 7.44 -4.87 -11.74
CA PRO A 9 8.42 -5.92 -11.96
C PRO A 9 9.31 -5.61 -13.16
N TYR A 10 10.63 -5.71 -12.96
CA TYR A 10 11.61 -5.60 -14.03
C TYR A 10 12.87 -6.42 -13.70
N PRO A 11 13.42 -7.20 -14.66
CA PRO A 11 12.84 -7.48 -15.98
C PRO A 11 11.59 -8.36 -15.86
N SER A 12 10.58 -8.09 -16.69
CA SER A 12 9.35 -8.89 -16.78
C SER A 12 8.87 -8.93 -18.22
N ASP A 13 8.55 -10.13 -18.71
CA ASP A 13 7.92 -10.38 -20.03
C ASP A 13 6.40 -10.54 -19.95
N HIS A 14 5.84 -10.38 -18.75
CA HIS A 14 4.42 -10.46 -18.49
C HIS A 14 3.87 -9.13 -17.96
N VAL A 15 2.61 -8.89 -18.30
CA VAL A 15 1.83 -7.76 -17.83
C VAL A 15 1.28 -8.08 -16.43
N THR A 16 1.48 -7.19 -15.48
CA THR A 16 0.95 -7.32 -14.11
C THR A 16 0.06 -6.14 -13.79
N ARG A 17 -1.05 -6.37 -13.07
CA ARG A 17 -2.02 -5.33 -12.74
C ARG A 17 -2.15 -5.12 -11.23
N TYR A 18 -2.28 -3.87 -10.81
CA TYR A 18 -2.34 -3.48 -9.41
C TYR A 18 -3.56 -2.59 -9.16
N PRO A 19 -4.20 -2.66 -7.98
CA PRO A 19 -5.30 -1.76 -7.63
C PRO A 19 -4.89 -0.29 -7.69
N TYR A 20 -5.83 0.58 -8.05
CA TYR A 20 -5.65 2.02 -7.91
C TYR A 20 -6.28 2.51 -6.59
N HIS A 21 -5.48 3.15 -5.75
CA HIS A 21 -5.95 3.65 -4.46
C HIS A 21 -6.98 4.79 -4.64
N GLY A 22 -8.07 4.74 -3.89
CA GLY A 22 -9.11 5.76 -3.90
C GLY A 22 -10.03 5.73 -5.14
N ASN A 23 -9.81 4.82 -6.09
CA ASN A 23 -10.70 4.66 -7.23
C ASN A 23 -10.71 3.20 -7.73
N CYS A 24 -11.74 2.45 -7.34
CA CYS A 24 -11.92 1.05 -7.72
C CYS A 24 -12.16 0.82 -9.22
N SER A 25 -12.58 1.84 -9.96
CA SER A 25 -12.78 1.76 -11.41
C SER A 25 -11.47 1.98 -12.19
N VAL A 26 -10.34 2.11 -11.50
CA VAL A 26 -9.02 2.32 -12.10
C VAL A 26 -8.07 1.26 -11.57
N TYR A 27 -7.07 0.89 -12.38
CA TYR A 27 -5.98 0.01 -11.98
C TYR A 27 -4.69 0.43 -12.69
N TRP A 28 -3.56 -0.04 -12.19
CA TRP A 28 -2.26 0.11 -12.83
C TRP A 28 -1.96 -1.12 -13.66
N GLU A 29 -1.39 -0.93 -14.84
CA GLU A 29 -0.80 -1.99 -15.65
C GLU A 29 0.73 -1.76 -15.73
N CYS A 30 1.51 -2.77 -15.36
CA CYS A 30 2.96 -2.76 -15.44
C CYS A 30 3.42 -3.62 -16.64
N TYR A 31 4.26 -3.05 -17.49
CA TYR A 31 4.93 -3.75 -18.57
C TYR A 31 6.38 -3.29 -18.68
N GLU A 32 7.34 -4.22 -18.66
CA GLU A 32 8.79 -3.94 -18.70
C GLU A 32 9.21 -2.79 -17.75
N GLY A 33 8.78 -2.83 -16.48
CA GLY A 33 9.12 -1.81 -15.51
C GLY A 33 8.43 -0.44 -15.71
N THR A 34 7.52 -0.31 -16.68
CA THR A 34 6.76 0.92 -16.91
C THR A 34 5.32 0.75 -16.44
N LYS A 35 4.80 1.71 -15.67
CA LYS A 35 3.41 1.74 -15.21
C LYS A 35 2.51 2.57 -16.11
N TYR A 36 1.27 2.10 -16.29
CA TYR A 36 0.22 2.75 -17.06
C TYR A 36 -1.08 2.78 -16.26
N VAL A 37 -1.79 3.92 -16.24
CA VAL A 37 -3.14 4.02 -15.67
C VAL A 37 -4.12 3.38 -16.64
N MET A 38 -4.96 2.49 -16.14
CA MET A 38 -6.02 1.85 -16.91
C MET A 38 -7.37 2.03 -16.21
N GLU A 39 -8.44 2.16 -16.98
CA GLU A 39 -9.80 2.25 -16.47
C GLU A 39 -10.54 0.93 -16.72
N CYS A 40 -11.33 0.51 -15.74
CA CYS A 40 -12.30 -0.55 -15.92
C CYS A 40 -13.46 -0.06 -16.80
N PRO A 41 -14.12 -0.97 -17.55
CA PRO A 41 -15.38 -0.65 -18.19
C PRO A 41 -16.41 -0.06 -17.21
N GLU A 42 -17.33 0.75 -17.72
CA GLU A 42 -18.31 1.47 -16.89
C GLU A 42 -19.06 0.51 -15.94
N GLY A 43 -19.07 0.86 -14.65
CA GLY A 43 -19.73 0.10 -13.60
C GLY A 43 -18.97 -1.13 -13.08
N LEU A 44 -17.75 -1.38 -13.57
CA LEU A 44 -16.88 -2.45 -13.06
C LEU A 44 -15.78 -1.90 -12.16
N GLU A 45 -15.25 -2.79 -11.32
CA GLU A 45 -14.18 -2.52 -10.38
C GLU A 45 -13.05 -3.53 -10.56
N PHE A 46 -11.82 -3.08 -10.28
CA PHE A 46 -10.66 -3.94 -10.42
C PHE A 46 -10.61 -5.00 -9.30
N ASN A 47 -10.63 -6.26 -9.71
CA ASN A 47 -10.44 -7.42 -8.88
C ASN A 47 -8.96 -7.80 -8.87
N ALA A 48 -8.25 -7.40 -7.82
CA ALA A 48 -6.81 -7.65 -7.71
C ALA A 48 -6.44 -9.14 -7.71
N PRO A 49 -7.13 -10.01 -6.95
CA PRO A 49 -6.89 -11.46 -6.98
C PRO A 49 -7.04 -12.08 -8.37
N LEU A 50 -8.02 -11.62 -9.16
CA LEU A 50 -8.28 -12.16 -10.51
C LEU A 50 -7.60 -11.37 -11.64
N GLN A 51 -6.93 -10.26 -11.34
CA GLN A 51 -6.20 -9.42 -12.30
C GLN A 51 -7.08 -8.90 -13.46
N GLN A 52 -8.35 -8.63 -13.18
CA GLN A 52 -9.35 -8.21 -14.16
C GLN A 52 -10.41 -7.28 -13.56
N CYS A 53 -11.21 -6.64 -14.40
CA CYS A 53 -12.37 -5.89 -13.95
C CYS A 53 -13.57 -6.82 -13.78
N ASP A 54 -14.19 -6.80 -12.61
CA ASP A 54 -15.38 -7.56 -12.27
C ASP A 54 -16.48 -6.64 -11.72
N ALA A 55 -17.68 -7.21 -11.54
CA ALA A 55 -18.75 -6.50 -10.85
C ALA A 55 -18.32 -6.15 -9.41
N PRO A 56 -18.76 -5.01 -8.84
CA PRO A 56 -18.37 -4.59 -7.49
C PRO A 56 -18.55 -5.66 -6.40
N GLU A 57 -19.61 -6.45 -6.49
CA GLU A 57 -19.91 -7.53 -5.56
C GLU A 57 -18.96 -8.74 -5.65
N ILE A 58 -18.15 -8.83 -6.70
CA ILE A 58 -17.14 -9.87 -6.92
C ILE A 58 -15.74 -9.29 -6.72
N ALA A 59 -15.50 -8.09 -7.23
CA ALA A 59 -14.21 -7.42 -7.13
C ALA A 59 -13.82 -7.19 -5.66
N HIS A 60 -14.82 -6.96 -4.79
CA HIS A 60 -14.63 -6.64 -3.38
C HIS A 60 -13.53 -5.57 -3.21
N CYS A 61 -13.48 -4.62 -4.14
CA CYS A 61 -12.52 -3.56 -4.09
C CYS A 61 -12.87 -2.69 -2.90
N ASP A 62 -11.91 -2.55 -2.00
CA ASP A 62 -12.00 -1.55 -0.97
C ASP A 62 -11.04 -0.42 -1.39
N PRO A 63 -11.59 0.73 -1.83
CA PRO A 63 -10.78 1.85 -2.35
C PRO A 63 -9.88 2.45 -1.27
N TYR A 64 -10.11 2.08 -0.01
CA TYR A 64 -9.37 2.52 1.17
C TYR A 64 -8.86 1.32 1.99
N ALA A 65 -8.86 0.10 1.44
CA ALA A 65 -8.53 -1.11 2.18
C ALA A 65 -7.14 -1.02 2.77
N SER A 66 -7.14 -0.79 4.07
CA SER A 66 -6.18 -1.37 4.98
C SER A 66 -6.75 -2.72 5.38
N THR A 67 -6.26 -3.79 4.78
CA THR A 67 -6.65 -5.16 5.15
C THR A 67 -6.09 -5.50 6.53
N THR A 68 -6.72 -4.96 7.57
CA THR A 68 -6.59 -5.44 8.93
C THR A 68 -7.25 -6.81 9.01
N VAL A 69 -6.47 -7.87 8.80
CA VAL A 69 -6.77 -9.18 9.34
C VAL A 69 -5.69 -9.49 10.38
N ASN A 70 -5.84 -8.93 11.58
CA ASN A 70 -5.01 -9.31 12.72
C ASN A 70 -5.59 -10.60 13.35
N PRO A 71 -4.80 -11.67 13.60
CA PRO A 71 -5.29 -12.90 14.22
C PRO A 71 -5.64 -12.79 15.72
N ASN A 72 -5.57 -11.61 16.33
CA ASN A 72 -5.73 -11.43 17.77
C ASN A 72 -6.99 -10.61 18.12
N PRO A 73 -7.75 -10.97 19.18
CA PRO A 73 -9.10 -10.45 19.42
C PRO A 73 -9.12 -8.93 19.70
N PRO A 74 -10.24 -8.25 19.40
CA PRO A 74 -10.26 -6.81 19.21
C PRO A 74 -10.14 -6.07 20.54
N THR A 75 -9.14 -5.20 20.64
CA THR A 75 -9.23 -4.01 21.50
C THR A 75 -9.56 -2.83 20.59
N TYR A 76 -10.84 -2.51 20.52
CA TYR A 76 -11.34 -1.35 19.79
C TYR A 76 -10.77 -0.08 20.42
N THR A 77 -9.97 0.65 19.65
CA THR A 77 -9.83 2.09 19.87
C THR A 77 -10.19 2.76 18.55
N THR A 78 -11.38 3.32 18.52
CA THR A 78 -11.92 4.08 17.39
C THR A 78 -11.42 5.51 17.51
N GLU A 79 -10.38 5.86 16.75
CA GLU A 79 -10.12 7.23 16.30
C GLU A 79 -9.73 7.09 14.83
N GLY A 80 -10.45 7.60 13.84
CA GLY A 80 -11.11 8.90 13.76
C GLY A 80 -10.46 9.62 12.59
N THR A 81 -11.00 9.41 11.38
CA THR A 81 -10.47 9.94 10.11
C THR A 81 -10.32 11.46 10.13
N THR A 82 -9.15 11.97 9.74
CA THR A 82 -9.05 13.30 9.12
C THR A 82 -8.19 13.19 7.87
N ASN A 83 -8.83 13.44 6.72
CA ASN A 83 -8.17 13.70 5.45
C ASN A 83 -7.11 14.78 5.62
N SER A 84 -5.87 14.46 5.23
CA SER A 84 -4.91 15.39 4.61
C SER A 84 -3.69 14.60 4.12
N ASN A 85 -3.57 14.43 2.80
CA ASN A 85 -2.33 14.33 2.03
C ASN A 85 -1.14 13.47 2.52
N GLY A 86 -1.37 12.42 3.30
CA GLY A 86 -0.40 11.35 3.51
C GLY A 86 -0.56 10.29 2.43
N THR A 87 0.41 10.14 1.54
CA THR A 87 0.42 9.05 0.56
C THR A 87 0.42 7.72 1.31
N ASP A 88 -0.74 7.07 1.39
CA ASP A 88 -0.87 5.71 1.89
C ASP A 88 0.02 4.80 1.02
N PRO A 89 1.08 4.19 1.57
CA PRO A 89 2.02 3.42 0.77
C PRO A 89 1.33 2.16 0.23
N MET A 90 1.40 1.99 -1.08
CA MET A 90 0.81 0.84 -1.77
C MET A 90 1.72 -0.37 -1.60
N CYS A 91 1.22 -1.42 -0.94
CA CYS A 91 1.98 -2.67 -0.80
C CYS A 91 2.16 -3.38 -2.15
N PRO A 92 3.39 -3.81 -2.49
CA PRO A 92 3.64 -4.57 -3.70
C PRO A 92 2.89 -5.92 -3.73
N TYR A 93 2.28 -6.28 -4.87
CA TYR A 93 1.71 -7.61 -5.15
C TYR A 93 1.74 -7.97 -6.66
N PRO A 94 2.21 -9.15 -7.08
CA PRO A 94 2.67 -10.26 -6.25
C PRO A 94 4.09 -10.01 -5.76
N SER A 95 4.32 -10.20 -4.46
CA SER A 95 5.65 -10.12 -3.84
C SER A 95 5.68 -11.06 -2.65
N ASP A 96 6.65 -11.97 -2.65
CA ASP A 96 6.97 -12.83 -1.52
C ASP A 96 7.98 -12.15 -0.56
N GLU A 97 8.46 -10.95 -0.91
CA GLU A 97 9.33 -10.14 -0.07
C GLU A 97 8.52 -9.26 0.88
N ILE A 98 8.99 -9.17 2.13
CA ILE A 98 8.46 -8.23 3.13
C ILE A 98 9.08 -6.87 2.86
N VAL A 99 8.24 -5.86 2.67
CA VAL A 99 8.65 -4.47 2.45
C VAL A 99 8.02 -3.60 3.53
N TYR A 100 8.73 -2.57 3.99
CA TYR A 100 8.24 -1.67 5.03
C TYR A 100 8.08 -0.25 4.52
N PHE A 101 7.09 0.48 5.03
CA PHE A 101 6.83 1.86 4.65
C PHE A 101 6.53 2.75 5.87
N PRO A 102 6.87 4.05 5.82
CA PRO A 102 6.54 4.99 6.90
C PRO A 102 5.03 5.19 7.03
N TYR A 103 4.57 5.48 8.24
CA TYR A 103 3.21 5.95 8.47
C TYR A 103 3.14 7.48 8.33
N PRO A 104 2.26 8.04 7.47
CA PRO A 104 2.16 9.48 7.29
C PRO A 104 1.70 10.21 8.56
N GLY A 105 2.49 11.19 9.02
CA GLY A 105 2.12 12.06 10.13
C GLY A 105 2.19 11.44 11.52
N ASP A 106 2.70 10.20 11.64
CA ASP A 106 3.00 9.59 12.94
C ASP A 106 4.26 8.74 12.85
N CYS A 107 5.40 9.34 13.23
CA CYS A 107 6.70 8.69 13.24
C CYS A 107 6.79 7.48 14.18
N THR A 108 5.81 7.28 15.07
CA THR A 108 5.80 6.10 15.95
C THR A 108 5.19 4.86 15.29
N LYS A 109 4.79 4.96 14.02
CA LYS A 109 4.12 3.89 13.27
C LYS A 109 4.81 3.61 11.95
N TYR A 110 4.64 2.38 11.48
CA TYR A 110 5.09 1.94 10.17
C TYR A 110 4.18 0.84 9.63
N TRP A 111 4.24 0.61 8.32
CA TRP A 111 3.54 -0.46 7.63
C TRP A 111 4.52 -1.57 7.29
N GLU A 112 4.08 -2.82 7.48
CA GLU A 112 4.70 -4.01 6.91
C GLU A 112 3.81 -4.53 5.79
N CYS A 113 4.40 -4.76 4.63
CA CYS A 113 3.73 -5.26 3.43
C CYS A 113 4.19 -6.68 3.12
N TYR A 114 3.24 -7.58 2.90
CA TYR A 114 3.52 -8.95 2.48
C TYR A 114 2.36 -9.47 1.61
N GLU A 115 2.66 -9.96 0.41
CA GLU A 115 1.66 -10.42 -0.58
C GLU A 115 0.51 -9.42 -0.79
N GLY A 116 0.83 -8.12 -0.92
CA GLY A 116 -0.18 -7.07 -1.10
C GLY A 116 -1.00 -6.72 0.15
N ASN A 117 -0.84 -7.47 1.24
CA ASN A 117 -1.46 -7.16 2.52
C ASN A 117 -0.60 -6.17 3.30
N LYS A 118 -1.23 -5.26 4.02
CA LYS A 118 -0.56 -4.25 4.85
C LYS A 118 -0.94 -4.38 6.30
N TYR A 119 0.06 -4.34 7.17
CA TYR A 119 -0.07 -4.49 8.60
C TYR A 119 0.50 -3.27 9.31
N LEU A 120 -0.30 -2.62 10.15
CA LEU A 120 0.13 -1.46 10.92
C LEU A 120 0.87 -1.91 12.17
N TYR A 121 2.07 -1.39 12.38
CA TYR A 121 2.85 -1.62 13.58
C TYR A 121 3.21 -0.31 14.26
N ASN A 122 3.46 -0.40 15.56
CA ASN A 122 4.00 0.70 16.37
C ASN A 122 5.46 0.40 16.70
N CYS A 123 6.30 1.41 16.62
CA CYS A 123 7.64 1.36 17.18
C CYS A 123 7.60 1.20 18.71
N PRO A 124 8.66 0.62 19.32
CA PRO A 124 8.80 0.61 20.76
C PRO A 124 8.71 2.03 21.37
N PRO A 125 8.29 2.17 22.64
CA PRO A 125 8.12 3.48 23.27
C PRO A 125 9.38 4.35 23.17
N GLY A 126 9.21 5.54 22.61
CA GLY A 126 10.30 6.52 22.46
C GLY A 126 11.15 6.35 21.20
N LEU A 127 10.85 5.39 20.32
CA LEU A 127 11.51 5.20 19.03
C LEU A 127 10.61 5.62 17.87
N TRP A 128 11.23 6.08 16.79
CA TRP A 128 10.60 6.53 15.55
C TRP A 128 11.03 5.64 14.38
N TRP A 129 10.14 5.47 13.41
CA TRP A 129 10.44 4.73 12.19
C TRP A 129 11.51 5.46 11.37
N HIS A 130 12.57 4.72 11.01
CA HIS A 130 13.66 5.17 10.15
C HIS A 130 13.61 4.42 8.82
N GLU A 131 13.11 5.08 7.78
CA GLU A 131 12.83 4.47 6.47
C GLU A 131 14.09 3.86 5.80
N GLU A 132 15.21 4.60 5.78
CA GLU A 132 16.44 4.16 5.08
C GLU A 132 17.00 2.82 5.58
N ILE A 133 16.82 2.53 6.87
CA ILE A 133 17.27 1.28 7.49
C ILE A 133 16.10 0.32 7.74
N SER A 134 14.86 0.74 7.51
CA SER A 134 13.64 -0.03 7.76
C SER A 134 13.54 -0.57 9.19
N GLU A 135 13.90 0.25 10.18
CA GLU A 135 13.87 -0.10 11.60
C GLU A 135 13.38 1.07 12.45
N CYS A 136 12.98 0.79 13.70
CA CYS A 136 12.69 1.82 14.69
C CYS A 136 13.99 2.26 15.38
N ASP A 137 14.31 3.54 15.28
CA ASP A 137 15.51 4.15 15.86
C ASP A 137 15.15 5.36 16.73
N TYR A 138 16.13 5.92 17.44
CA TYR A 138 15.95 7.12 18.24
C TYR A 138 15.51 8.31 17.37
N PRO A 139 14.61 9.19 17.87
CA PRO A 139 14.13 10.34 17.12
C PRO A 139 15.25 11.18 16.49
N GLY A 140 15.11 11.49 15.20
CA GLY A 140 16.03 12.31 14.41
C GLY A 140 15.34 12.97 13.22
N ASP A 141 16.10 13.64 12.36
CA ASP A 141 15.58 14.45 11.24
C ASP A 141 15.15 13.62 10.01
N PHE A 142 14.90 12.31 10.19
CA PHE A 142 14.52 11.37 9.12
C PHE A 142 13.01 11.11 9.04
N CYS A 143 12.23 11.62 9.99
CA CYS A 143 10.77 11.54 9.96
C CYS A 143 10.16 12.86 10.42
N ASP A 144 9.19 13.37 9.64
CA ASP A 144 8.48 14.60 9.95
C ASP A 144 7.08 14.29 10.49
N ASN A 145 6.81 14.71 11.72
CA ASN A 145 5.49 14.61 12.37
C ASN A 145 4.54 15.75 11.97
N SER A 146 4.92 16.57 10.99
CA SER A 146 4.08 17.68 10.53
C SER A 146 2.94 17.14 9.66
N THR A 147 1.72 17.24 10.21
CA THR A 147 0.45 16.87 9.55
C THR A 147 0.05 17.88 8.47
#